data_AF-A0A8H7CQM9-F1
#
_entry.id   AF-A0A8H7CQM9-F1
#
_cell.length_a   1.000
_cell.length_b   1.000
_cell.length_c   1.000
_cell.angle_alpha   90.00
_cell.angle_beta   90.00
_cell.angle_gamma   90.00
#
_symmetry.space_group_name_H-M   'P 1'
#
loop_
_entity.id
_entity.type
_entity.pdbx_description
1 polymer ?
#
loop_
_entity_poly.entity_id
_entity_poly.type
_entity_poly.pdbx_seq_one_letter_code
_entity_poly.pdbx_strand_id
1 'polypeptide(L)'
;MRMRSTSLFLSCSLLAPTAFGLAPKGPWDAFNYAPTSKTVYPAAIREMEGTVTNSQQLVNNAGSATLSGQGTWVTLDFGVEVGGLISLNFDSVAANSSIALSFTESPSFIRPTASDDSSFPDASTTYDGVLHVPAPLPRGHWTQPAFSLRGGFRFLTIVSTAPQSLTISNVSCAISFMPHVDDLRAYTGYFFAQDPLFHDPDFLTKIWMAGAYTVQTNTVPVNTGRQVPFEPAGHWANNATLGIAGPIIVDGAKRDRAVWPGDMGIAVPTQFVSTNDLIPTRNALATMFSNINPTTGALPESGPPLSQLGSDTYHCWTLIGTHNYYLYSGDLEWIQTIWTNYTKAVAFLEAKVDPKAMLFFIRSY
;
A
#
# COMPACT_ATOMS: atom_id res chain seq x y z
N MET A 1 26.31 -55.97 42.63
CA MET A 1 25.96 -55.94 41.19
C MET A 1 24.85 -54.92 40.98
N ARG A 2 25.03 -54.01 40.00
CA ARG A 2 24.14 -52.91 39.56
C ARG A 2 24.16 -51.60 40.37
N MET A 3 25.17 -50.76 40.09
CA MET A 3 25.00 -49.31 40.12
C MET A 3 24.21 -48.89 38.88
N ARG A 4 23.12 -48.13 39.08
CA ARG A 4 22.38 -47.48 37.99
C ARG A 4 23.03 -46.13 37.71
N SER A 5 23.59 -45.98 36.51
CA SER A 5 24.03 -44.69 35.98
C SER A 5 22.83 -44.00 35.35
N THR A 6 22.37 -42.90 35.93
CA THR A 6 21.42 -41.97 35.31
C THR A 6 22.22 -40.98 34.46
N SER A 7 22.22 -41.19 33.15
CA SER A 7 22.73 -40.22 32.18
C SER A 7 21.71 -39.10 32.02
N LEU A 8 22.07 -37.90 32.49
CA LEU A 8 21.33 -36.67 32.24
C LEU A 8 21.59 -36.26 30.78
N PHE A 9 20.62 -36.45 29.88
CA PHE A 9 20.69 -35.86 28.56
C PHE A 9 20.35 -34.38 28.68
N LEU A 10 21.39 -33.53 28.66
CA LEU A 10 21.24 -32.09 28.50
C LEU A 10 20.86 -31.82 27.04
N SER A 11 19.58 -31.66 26.77
CA SER A 11 19.09 -31.10 25.50
C SER A 11 19.47 -29.62 25.46
N CYS A 12 20.63 -29.30 24.88
CA CYS A 12 20.96 -27.94 24.48
C CYS A 12 20.02 -27.54 23.34
N SER A 13 18.89 -26.94 23.68
CA SER A 13 18.13 -26.13 22.74
C SER A 13 19.00 -24.96 22.34
N LEU A 14 19.69 -25.07 21.21
CA LEU A 14 20.31 -23.95 20.54
C LEU A 14 19.18 -23.00 20.14
N LEU A 15 18.88 -22.04 21.01
CA LEU A 15 18.26 -20.78 20.63
C LEU A 15 19.26 -20.06 19.73
N ALA A 16 19.33 -20.48 18.47
CA ALA A 16 19.92 -19.63 17.44
C ALA A 16 19.06 -18.37 17.46
N PRO A 17 19.60 -17.19 17.82
CA PRO A 17 18.87 -15.97 17.60
C PRO A 17 18.53 -15.95 16.12
N THR A 18 17.25 -15.73 15.79
CA THR A 18 16.84 -15.42 14.43
C THR A 18 17.54 -14.11 14.07
N ALA A 19 18.71 -14.23 13.46
CA ALA A 19 19.42 -13.10 12.90
C ALA A 19 18.62 -12.67 11.68
N PHE A 20 17.75 -11.68 11.85
CA PHE A 20 17.19 -10.94 10.73
C PHE A 20 18.36 -10.19 10.08
N GLY A 21 18.92 -10.79 9.04
CA GLY A 21 19.96 -10.18 8.22
C GLY A 21 19.32 -9.27 7.18
N LEU A 22 19.83 -8.05 7.04
CA LEU A 22 19.61 -7.26 5.84
C LEU A 22 20.32 -7.94 4.66
N ALA A 23 19.78 -7.73 3.46
CA ALA A 23 20.51 -8.05 2.25
C ALA A 23 21.88 -7.34 2.28
N PRO A 24 22.98 -8.02 1.89
CA PRO A 24 24.26 -7.36 1.78
C PRO A 24 24.21 -6.25 0.71
N LYS A 25 25.20 -5.36 0.71
CA LYS A 25 25.33 -4.40 -0.40
C LYS A 25 25.67 -5.14 -1.69
N GLY A 26 25.09 -4.73 -2.81
CA GLY A 26 25.34 -5.37 -4.10
C GLY A 26 24.81 -4.60 -5.31
N PRO A 27 25.04 -5.11 -6.53
CA PRO A 27 24.60 -4.45 -7.77
C PRO A 27 23.09 -4.22 -7.85
N TRP A 28 22.30 -5.06 -7.16
CA TRP A 28 20.85 -4.94 -7.11
C TRP A 28 20.36 -3.67 -6.40
N ASP A 29 21.18 -3.07 -5.53
CA ASP A 29 20.80 -1.87 -4.76
C ASP A 29 20.43 -0.68 -5.67
N ALA A 30 20.99 -0.65 -6.88
CA ALA A 30 20.70 0.35 -7.91
C ALA A 30 19.25 0.30 -8.41
N PHE A 31 18.55 -0.82 -8.21
CA PHE A 31 17.17 -1.05 -8.66
C PHE A 31 16.16 -1.02 -7.52
N ASN A 32 16.59 -0.80 -6.27
CA ASN A 32 15.66 -0.67 -5.16
C ASN A 32 14.93 0.68 -5.25
N TYR A 33 13.61 0.61 -5.50
CA TYR A 33 12.72 1.75 -5.68
C TYR A 33 12.24 2.38 -4.37
N ALA A 34 12.46 1.71 -3.22
CA ALA A 34 12.00 2.20 -1.93
C ALA A 34 12.66 3.55 -1.57
N PRO A 35 11.88 4.56 -1.14
CA PRO A 35 12.43 5.85 -0.78
C PRO A 35 13.45 5.77 0.36
N THR A 36 14.45 6.64 0.36
CA THR A 36 15.46 6.71 1.43
C THR A 36 14.96 7.38 2.72
N SER A 37 13.73 7.89 2.72
CA SER A 37 13.13 8.65 3.82
C SER A 37 11.61 8.48 3.81
N LYS A 38 10.98 8.59 4.99
CA LYS A 38 9.52 8.68 5.14
C LYS A 38 8.93 10.00 4.66
N THR A 39 9.75 11.01 4.40
CA THR A 39 9.34 12.25 3.75
C THR A 39 10.10 12.40 2.45
N VAL A 40 9.35 12.43 1.35
CA VAL A 40 9.89 12.52 0.00
C VAL A 40 9.49 13.82 -0.67
N TYR A 41 10.31 14.26 -1.62
CA TYR A 41 10.13 15.49 -2.37
C TYR A 41 10.03 15.17 -3.87
N PRO A 42 9.41 16.03 -4.67
CA PRO A 42 9.41 15.90 -6.13
C PRO A 42 10.83 15.79 -6.68
N ALA A 43 11.04 14.83 -7.57
CA ALA A 43 12.30 14.62 -8.28
C ALA A 43 12.40 15.46 -9.56
N ALA A 44 11.26 15.85 -10.15
CA ALA A 44 11.22 16.68 -11.35
C ALA A 44 9.91 17.47 -11.49
N ILE A 45 9.94 18.48 -12.37
CA ILE A 45 8.72 19.08 -12.93
C ILE A 45 8.34 18.27 -14.17
N ARG A 46 7.13 17.72 -14.20
CA ARG A 46 6.64 16.88 -15.31
C ARG A 46 6.08 17.71 -16.46
N GLU A 47 5.21 18.66 -16.14
CA GLU A 47 4.59 19.60 -17.07
C GLU A 47 3.91 20.73 -16.29
N MET A 48 3.60 21.83 -16.96
CA MET A 48 2.96 23.01 -16.37
C MET A 48 2.21 23.80 -17.44
N GLU A 49 1.20 24.55 -17.02
CA GLU A 49 0.41 25.43 -17.88
C GLU A 49 0.12 26.75 -17.15
N GLY A 50 0.05 27.85 -17.91
CA GLY A 50 -0.11 29.20 -17.36
C GLY A 50 1.21 29.81 -16.90
N THR A 51 1.14 30.75 -15.95
CA THR A 51 2.31 31.52 -15.49
C THR A 51 2.87 30.95 -14.19
N VAL A 52 3.87 30.09 -14.29
CA VAL A 52 4.61 29.55 -13.14
C VAL A 52 6.04 30.07 -13.13
N THR A 53 6.39 30.89 -12.15
CA THR A 53 7.75 31.43 -11.97
C THR A 53 8.55 30.54 -11.02
N ASN A 54 9.80 30.23 -11.37
CA ASN A 54 10.72 29.43 -10.57
C ASN A 54 10.22 28.01 -10.23
N SER A 55 9.44 27.36 -11.11
CA SER A 55 8.87 26.03 -10.85
C SER A 55 9.90 24.99 -10.43
N GLN A 56 11.10 25.02 -11.02
CA GLN A 56 12.21 24.10 -10.71
C GLN A 56 12.66 24.17 -9.25
N GLN A 57 12.36 25.25 -8.52
CA GLN A 57 12.69 25.35 -7.09
C GLN A 57 11.83 24.42 -6.22
N LEU A 58 10.72 23.89 -6.73
CA LEU A 58 9.92 22.88 -6.03
C LEU A 58 10.58 21.49 -6.01
N VAL A 59 11.53 21.24 -6.91
CA VAL A 59 12.26 19.96 -6.98
C VAL A 59 13.26 19.89 -5.84
N ASN A 60 13.31 18.74 -5.15
CA ASN A 60 14.20 18.48 -4.01
C ASN A 60 14.15 19.57 -2.92
N ASN A 61 13.02 20.28 -2.79
CA ASN A 61 12.84 21.38 -1.83
C ASN A 61 13.91 22.48 -1.95
N ALA A 62 14.28 22.87 -3.17
CA ALA A 62 15.31 23.88 -3.41
C ALA A 62 14.86 25.32 -3.07
N GLY A 63 13.56 25.60 -3.09
CA GLY A 63 13.00 26.90 -2.74
C GLY A 63 11.52 27.06 -3.08
N SER A 64 11.14 28.27 -3.50
CA SER A 64 9.74 28.65 -3.75
C SER A 64 9.43 28.85 -5.23
N ALA A 65 8.21 28.54 -5.63
CA ALA A 65 7.63 28.86 -6.94
C ALA A 65 6.34 29.66 -6.80
N THR A 66 6.08 30.54 -7.78
CA THR A 66 4.89 31.39 -7.79
C THR A 66 3.98 30.99 -8.95
N LEU A 67 2.72 30.67 -8.64
CA LEU A 67 1.66 30.43 -9.61
C LEU A 67 0.82 31.70 -9.71
N SER A 68 0.63 32.22 -10.92
CA SER A 68 -0.11 33.46 -11.19
C SER A 68 -1.27 33.21 -12.14
N GLY A 69 -2.47 33.64 -11.73
CA GLY A 69 -3.70 33.48 -12.52
C GLY A 69 -4.49 32.22 -12.19
N GLN A 70 -5.80 32.29 -12.41
CA GLN A 70 -6.71 31.17 -12.22
C GLN A 70 -6.51 30.13 -13.32
N GLY A 71 -6.42 28.86 -12.94
CA GLY A 71 -6.18 27.76 -13.85
C GLY A 71 -4.70 27.52 -14.18
N THR A 72 -3.77 28.33 -13.66
CA THR A 72 -2.33 28.03 -13.74
C THR A 72 -2.02 26.80 -12.90
N TRP A 73 -1.24 25.85 -13.43
CA TRP A 73 -0.92 24.62 -12.72
C TRP A 73 0.49 24.10 -13.02
N VAL A 74 1.01 23.29 -12.09
CA VAL A 74 2.28 22.58 -12.22
C VAL A 74 2.12 21.14 -11.74
N THR A 75 2.62 20.19 -12.53
CA THR A 75 2.68 18.77 -12.16
C THR A 75 4.08 18.39 -11.74
N LEU A 76 4.15 17.81 -10.54
CA LEU A 76 5.36 17.34 -9.87
C LEU A 76 5.47 15.83 -10.07
N ASP A 77 6.64 15.35 -10.49
CA ASP A 77 6.97 13.91 -10.59
C ASP A 77 7.84 13.51 -9.39
N PHE A 78 7.36 12.56 -8.57
CA PHE A 78 8.13 12.00 -7.45
C PHE A 78 9.19 10.97 -7.90
N GLY A 79 9.23 10.62 -9.18
CA GLY A 79 10.19 9.70 -9.79
C GLY A 79 9.81 8.23 -9.65
N VAL A 80 9.16 7.88 -8.55
CA VAL A 80 8.59 6.56 -8.24
C VAL A 80 7.16 6.71 -7.72
N GLU A 81 6.42 5.60 -7.71
CA GLU A 81 5.15 5.50 -7.02
C GLU A 81 5.33 5.82 -5.53
N VAL A 82 4.52 6.69 -4.96
CA VAL A 82 4.52 7.07 -3.54
C VAL A 82 3.08 7.03 -3.01
N GLY A 83 2.90 7.14 -1.69
CA GLY A 83 1.56 7.10 -1.11
C GLY A 83 1.53 7.67 0.29
N GLY A 84 0.75 8.72 0.52
CA GLY A 84 0.92 9.54 1.70
C GLY A 84 0.08 10.81 1.74
N LEU A 85 0.44 11.65 2.72
CA LEU A 85 -0.15 12.98 2.91
C LEU A 85 0.76 14.05 2.32
N ILE A 86 0.18 14.95 1.54
CA ILE A 86 0.92 16.11 1.03
C ILE A 86 1.03 17.17 2.11
N SER A 87 2.24 17.75 2.23
CA SER A 87 2.45 19.00 2.94
C SER A 87 3.12 20.01 2.01
N LEU A 88 2.82 21.29 2.19
CA LEU A 88 3.49 22.40 1.52
C LEU A 88 3.45 23.66 2.38
N ASN A 89 4.31 24.62 2.05
CA ASN A 89 4.25 25.95 2.61
C ASN A 89 3.51 26.89 1.67
N PHE A 90 2.65 27.75 2.23
CA PHE A 90 2.11 28.92 1.57
C PHE A 90 2.89 30.16 2.00
N ASP A 91 3.89 30.54 1.19
CA ASP A 91 4.84 31.60 1.51
C ASP A 91 4.23 32.99 1.33
N SER A 92 3.45 33.17 0.25
CA SER A 92 2.74 34.41 -0.06
C SER A 92 1.39 34.11 -0.68
N VAL A 93 0.31 34.54 -0.02
CA VAL A 93 -1.08 34.30 -0.43
C VAL A 93 -1.92 35.57 -0.23
N ALA A 94 -2.89 35.78 -1.12
CA ALA A 94 -3.93 36.78 -0.94
C ALA A 94 -5.10 36.18 -0.12
N ALA A 95 -5.98 37.04 0.40
CA ALA A 95 -7.11 36.62 1.25
C ALA A 95 -8.05 35.61 0.57
N ASN A 96 -8.14 35.64 -0.76
CA ASN A 96 -8.96 34.78 -1.59
C ASN A 96 -8.15 33.77 -2.44
N SER A 97 -6.84 33.64 -2.20
CA SER A 97 -6.05 32.58 -2.81
C SER A 97 -6.60 31.22 -2.41
N SER A 98 -6.67 30.30 -3.37
CA SER A 98 -7.10 28.91 -3.18
C SER A 98 -6.35 28.03 -4.17
N ILE A 99 -6.21 26.75 -3.84
CA ILE A 99 -5.63 25.76 -4.74
C ILE A 99 -6.49 24.50 -4.82
N ALA A 100 -6.21 23.66 -5.80
CA ALA A 100 -6.65 22.28 -5.85
C ALA A 100 -5.46 21.35 -6.07
N LEU A 101 -5.55 20.14 -5.51
CA LEU A 101 -4.58 19.06 -5.73
C LEU A 101 -5.24 17.92 -6.51
N SER A 102 -4.58 17.46 -7.56
CA SER A 102 -4.96 16.23 -8.26
C SER A 102 -3.81 15.23 -8.30
N PHE A 103 -4.16 13.95 -8.31
CA PHE A 103 -3.20 12.85 -8.12
C PHE A 103 -3.37 11.80 -9.22
N THR A 104 -2.27 11.25 -9.70
CA THR A 104 -2.30 10.05 -10.54
C THR A 104 -1.01 9.23 -10.48
N GLU A 105 -1.13 7.92 -10.69
CA GLU A 105 0.00 6.99 -10.83
C GLU A 105 0.66 7.07 -12.23
N SER A 106 -0.13 7.38 -13.27
CA SER A 106 0.32 7.31 -14.67
C SER A 106 0.35 8.68 -15.35
N PRO A 107 1.38 8.98 -16.15
CA PRO A 107 1.46 10.26 -16.86
C PRO A 107 0.34 10.44 -17.90
N SER A 108 -0.35 9.37 -18.30
CA SER A 108 -1.47 9.43 -19.24
C SER A 108 -2.75 10.03 -18.63
N PHE A 109 -2.81 10.17 -17.30
CA PHE A 109 -4.00 10.65 -16.57
C PHE A 109 -3.75 11.96 -15.80
N ILE A 110 -2.64 12.65 -16.10
CA ILE A 110 -2.37 13.98 -15.53
C ILE A 110 -3.45 14.95 -16.00
N ARG A 111 -4.23 15.48 -15.05
CA ARG A 111 -5.33 16.42 -15.30
C ARG A 111 -5.36 17.45 -14.18
N PRO A 112 -5.51 18.76 -14.47
CA PRO A 112 -5.62 19.79 -13.44
C PRO A 112 -6.95 19.73 -12.67
N THR A 113 -7.98 19.11 -13.24
CA THR A 113 -9.36 19.14 -12.71
C THR A 113 -9.87 17.80 -12.20
N ALA A 114 -9.06 16.74 -12.23
CA ALA A 114 -9.43 15.43 -11.70
C ALA A 114 -8.23 14.56 -11.36
N SER A 115 -8.34 13.82 -10.27
CA SER A 115 -7.49 12.68 -9.93
C SER A 115 -8.01 11.44 -10.64
N ASP A 116 -7.15 10.42 -10.81
CA ASP A 116 -7.64 9.08 -11.14
C ASP A 116 -8.49 8.49 -10.01
N ASP A 117 -9.17 7.36 -10.21
CA ASP A 117 -10.10 6.87 -9.19
C ASP A 117 -9.37 6.15 -8.06
N SER A 118 -9.52 6.65 -6.83
CA SER A 118 -9.18 5.95 -5.59
C SER A 118 -10.42 5.53 -4.79
N SER A 119 -11.57 6.16 -5.02
CA SER A 119 -12.86 5.81 -4.41
C SER A 119 -13.60 4.80 -5.30
N PHE A 120 -14.51 5.22 -6.17
CA PHE A 120 -15.28 4.34 -7.04
C PHE A 120 -14.70 4.30 -8.46
N PRO A 121 -14.57 3.12 -9.10
CA PRO A 121 -14.09 3.03 -10.47
C PRO A 121 -15.16 3.52 -11.46
N ASP A 122 -14.91 4.64 -12.10
CA ASP A 122 -15.74 5.23 -13.14
C ASP A 122 -15.05 5.13 -14.52
N ALA A 123 -15.85 5.01 -15.58
CA ALA A 123 -15.32 4.88 -16.95
C ALA A 123 -14.49 6.09 -17.40
N SER A 124 -14.79 7.29 -16.88
CA SER A 124 -14.02 8.50 -17.15
C SER A 124 -12.73 8.58 -16.34
N THR A 125 -12.58 7.74 -15.31
CA THR A 125 -11.49 7.78 -14.32
C THR A 125 -11.39 9.12 -13.57
N THR A 126 -12.50 9.83 -13.39
CA THR A 126 -12.53 11.14 -12.71
C THR A 126 -13.47 11.19 -11.51
N TYR A 127 -13.88 10.05 -10.95
CA TYR A 127 -14.87 9.98 -9.89
C TYR A 127 -14.47 10.82 -8.68
N ASP A 128 -13.19 10.79 -8.30
CA ASP A 128 -12.66 11.45 -7.11
C ASP A 128 -12.60 12.98 -7.22
N GLY A 129 -12.58 13.55 -8.43
CA GLY A 129 -12.33 14.97 -8.63
C GLY A 129 -10.97 15.42 -8.07
N VAL A 130 -10.92 16.56 -7.38
CA VAL A 130 -9.70 17.15 -6.81
C VAL A 130 -9.86 17.44 -5.32
N LEU A 131 -8.75 17.46 -4.58
CA LEU A 131 -8.76 17.98 -3.22
C LEU A 131 -8.72 19.50 -3.29
N HIS A 132 -9.86 20.14 -3.02
CA HIS A 132 -9.93 21.59 -2.89
C HIS A 132 -9.30 22.05 -1.57
N VAL A 133 -8.44 23.08 -1.65
CA VAL A 133 -7.91 23.82 -0.51
C VAL A 133 -8.42 25.26 -0.62
N PRO A 134 -9.61 25.55 -0.06
CA PRO A 134 -10.28 26.83 -0.26
C PRO A 134 -9.59 27.96 0.52
N ALA A 135 -9.90 29.19 0.13
CA ALA A 135 -9.54 30.37 0.89
C ALA A 135 -10.27 30.40 2.25
N PRO A 136 -9.69 31.03 3.29
CA PRO A 136 -8.34 31.58 3.32
C PRO A 136 -7.28 30.47 3.51
N LEU A 137 -6.23 30.50 2.69
CA LEU A 137 -5.07 29.63 2.89
C LEU A 137 -4.28 30.05 4.14
N PRO A 138 -3.82 29.12 4.98
CA PRO A 138 -2.94 29.46 6.09
C PRO A 138 -1.61 29.98 5.55
N ARG A 139 -0.93 30.87 6.29
CA ARG A 139 0.46 31.25 5.98
C ARG A 139 1.41 30.23 6.60
N GLY A 140 2.40 29.78 5.83
CA GLY A 140 3.38 28.78 6.28
C GLY A 140 2.92 27.35 6.01
N HIS A 141 3.34 26.42 6.88
CA HIS A 141 3.17 25.00 6.68
C HIS A 141 1.70 24.56 6.77
N TRP A 142 1.26 23.82 5.76
CA TRP A 142 -0.04 23.16 5.69
C TRP A 142 0.14 21.69 5.33
N THR A 143 -0.66 20.84 5.97
CA THR A 143 -0.74 19.42 5.67
C THR A 143 -2.17 19.08 5.28
N GLN A 144 -2.29 18.27 4.24
CA GLN A 144 -3.51 17.63 3.80
C GLN A 144 -4.26 16.97 4.99
N PRO A 145 -5.61 17.08 5.06
CA PRO A 145 -6.39 16.33 6.04
C PRO A 145 -6.15 14.82 5.94
N ALA A 146 -5.95 14.13 7.07
CA ALA A 146 -5.60 12.71 7.06
C ALA A 146 -6.61 11.82 6.33
N PHE A 147 -7.90 12.16 6.37
CA PHE A 147 -8.93 11.39 5.66
C PHE A 147 -8.78 11.42 4.14
N SER A 148 -8.19 12.46 3.55
CA SER A 148 -8.00 12.55 2.11
C SER A 148 -6.68 11.92 1.65
N LEU A 149 -6.04 11.09 2.49
CA LEU A 149 -4.84 10.32 2.15
C LEU A 149 -4.90 9.80 0.71
N ARG A 150 -3.81 10.00 -0.04
CA ARG A 150 -3.66 9.40 -1.37
C ARG A 150 -2.76 8.19 -1.26
N GLY A 151 -3.37 7.02 -1.37
CA GLY A 151 -2.69 5.76 -1.10
C GLY A 151 -1.63 5.35 -2.12
N GLY A 152 -1.80 5.77 -3.37
CA GLY A 152 -0.85 5.62 -4.47
C GLY A 152 -0.99 6.81 -5.43
N PHE A 153 0.14 7.43 -5.76
CA PHE A 153 0.34 8.34 -6.88
C PHE A 153 1.84 8.49 -7.17
N ARG A 154 2.19 8.88 -8.40
CA ARG A 154 3.54 9.35 -8.76
C ARG A 154 3.54 10.84 -9.12
N PHE A 155 2.43 11.30 -9.68
CA PHE A 155 2.26 12.66 -10.16
C PHE A 155 1.26 13.42 -9.28
N LEU A 156 1.69 14.59 -8.82
CA LEU A 156 0.86 15.54 -8.08
C LEU A 156 0.73 16.81 -8.92
N THR A 157 -0.48 17.21 -9.26
CA THR A 157 -0.73 18.51 -9.90
C THR A 157 -1.28 19.50 -8.89
N ILE A 158 -0.66 20.68 -8.82
CA ILE A 158 -1.11 21.80 -8.00
C ILE A 158 -1.67 22.87 -8.91
N VAL A 159 -2.93 23.24 -8.71
CA VAL A 159 -3.65 24.23 -9.53
C VAL A 159 -3.98 25.45 -8.70
N SER A 160 -3.65 26.63 -9.19
CA SER A 160 -4.19 27.89 -8.66
C SER A 160 -5.66 28.02 -9.07
N THR A 161 -6.57 28.06 -8.11
CA THR A 161 -8.01 28.22 -8.38
C THR A 161 -8.50 29.66 -8.20
N ALA A 162 -7.58 30.59 -7.94
CA ALA A 162 -7.86 32.02 -7.77
C ALA A 162 -7.07 32.88 -8.77
N PRO A 163 -7.56 34.08 -9.14
CA PRO A 163 -6.84 34.99 -10.04
C PRO A 163 -5.53 35.53 -9.47
N GLN A 164 -5.41 35.62 -8.14
CA GLN A 164 -4.26 36.19 -7.45
C GLN A 164 -3.06 35.24 -7.54
N SER A 165 -1.86 35.82 -7.50
CA SER A 165 -0.64 35.01 -7.41
C SER A 165 -0.52 34.38 -6.02
N LEU A 166 -0.06 33.13 -5.97
CA LEU A 166 0.37 32.49 -4.73
C LEU A 166 1.78 31.92 -4.87
N THR A 167 2.55 31.94 -3.79
CA THR A 167 3.89 31.37 -3.73
C THR A 167 3.88 30.19 -2.77
N ILE A 168 4.41 29.06 -3.25
CA ILE A 168 4.51 27.81 -2.50
C ILE A 168 5.95 27.32 -2.45
N SER A 169 6.28 26.59 -1.40
CA SER A 169 7.55 25.86 -1.24
C SER A 169 7.33 24.58 -0.45
N ASN A 170 8.40 23.78 -0.26
CA ASN A 170 8.37 22.61 0.63
C ASN A 170 7.25 21.60 0.32
N VAL A 171 6.96 21.38 -0.97
CA VAL A 171 5.99 20.37 -1.39
C VAL A 171 6.59 18.99 -1.13
N SER A 172 5.98 18.23 -0.22
CA SER A 172 6.47 16.94 0.23
C SER A 172 5.33 15.94 0.37
N CYS A 173 5.66 14.66 0.31
CA CYS A 173 4.76 13.55 0.64
C CYS A 173 5.31 12.83 1.86
N ALA A 174 4.51 12.74 2.93
CA ALA A 174 4.78 11.87 4.07
C ALA A 174 4.29 10.46 3.74
N ILE A 175 5.21 9.55 3.46
CA ILE A 175 4.95 8.14 3.12
C ILE A 175 4.18 7.46 4.23
N SER A 176 3.05 6.86 3.87
CA SER A 176 2.13 6.18 4.79
C SER A 176 2.34 4.67 4.85
N PHE A 177 2.86 4.06 3.79
CA PHE A 177 3.08 2.61 3.75
C PHE A 177 4.26 2.19 4.63
N MET A 178 4.28 0.91 5.01
CA MET A 178 5.21 0.30 5.94
C MET A 178 5.33 1.08 7.27
N PRO A 179 4.23 1.37 7.99
CA PRO A 179 4.26 2.28 9.13
C PRO A 179 5.13 1.83 10.31
N HIS A 180 5.48 0.55 10.35
CA HIS A 180 6.30 -0.10 11.39
C HIS A 180 7.79 -0.20 11.02
N VAL A 181 8.19 0.27 9.84
CA VAL A 181 9.58 0.22 9.36
C VAL A 181 10.10 1.62 9.11
N ASP A 182 11.21 1.97 9.77
CA ASP A 182 11.87 3.28 9.61
C ASP A 182 12.64 3.37 8.29
N ASP A 183 13.54 2.42 8.03
CA ASP A 183 14.31 2.33 6.79
C ASP A 183 13.56 1.48 5.76
N LEU A 184 12.89 2.16 4.82
CA LEU A 184 12.16 1.52 3.74
C LEU A 184 13.07 0.70 2.80
N ARG A 185 14.38 0.93 2.80
CA ARG A 185 15.33 0.22 1.92
C ARG A 185 15.97 -0.99 2.59
N ALA A 186 15.63 -1.26 3.85
CA ALA A 186 16.14 -2.37 4.66
C ALA A 186 15.54 -3.73 4.25
N TYR A 187 15.67 -4.10 2.97
CA TYR A 187 15.21 -5.40 2.47
C TYR A 187 16.10 -6.50 3.03
N THR A 188 15.51 -7.65 3.36
CA THR A 188 16.22 -8.81 3.89
C THR A 188 16.63 -9.79 2.78
N GLY A 189 15.86 -9.82 1.69
CA GLY A 189 16.15 -10.57 0.50
C GLY A 189 16.58 -9.69 -0.67
N TYR A 190 17.25 -10.32 -1.64
CA TYR A 190 17.73 -9.69 -2.85
C TYR A 190 17.71 -10.69 -4.01
N PHE A 191 17.66 -10.16 -5.23
CA PHE A 191 17.81 -10.92 -6.45
C PHE A 191 18.66 -10.12 -7.42
N PHE A 192 19.55 -10.80 -8.13
CA PHE A 192 20.35 -10.20 -9.19
C PHE A 192 20.59 -11.23 -10.29
N ALA A 193 20.13 -10.91 -11.49
CA ALA A 193 20.40 -11.67 -12.70
C ALA A 193 20.55 -10.71 -13.87
N GLN A 194 21.49 -11.05 -14.76
CA GLN A 194 21.65 -10.36 -16.04
C GLN A 194 21.34 -11.31 -17.18
N ASP A 195 20.58 -10.82 -18.16
CA ASP A 195 20.37 -11.50 -19.44
C ASP A 195 21.07 -10.70 -20.55
N PRO A 196 22.32 -11.04 -20.90
CA PRO A 196 23.09 -10.28 -21.88
C PRO A 196 22.53 -10.38 -23.31
N LEU A 197 21.56 -11.26 -23.56
CA LEU A 197 20.92 -11.41 -24.87
C LEU A 197 19.63 -10.59 -24.98
N PHE A 198 19.02 -10.22 -23.85
CA PHE A 198 17.86 -9.33 -23.82
C PHE A 198 18.30 -7.86 -23.96
N HIS A 199 17.46 -7.03 -24.58
CA HIS A 199 17.80 -5.62 -24.86
C HIS A 199 17.97 -4.76 -23.59
N ASP A 200 17.39 -5.22 -22.47
CA ASP A 200 17.63 -4.68 -21.14
C ASP A 200 18.26 -5.78 -20.27
N PRO A 201 19.61 -5.81 -20.14
CA PRO A 201 20.29 -6.89 -19.43
C PRO A 201 19.83 -7.06 -17.99
N ASP A 202 19.37 -6.00 -17.33
CA ASP A 202 18.96 -6.03 -15.93
C ASP A 202 17.44 -6.24 -15.76
N PHE A 203 16.72 -6.57 -16.83
CA PHE A 203 15.25 -6.63 -16.85
C PHE A 203 14.66 -7.53 -15.76
N LEU A 204 15.24 -8.72 -15.55
CA LEU A 204 14.77 -9.65 -14.51
C LEU A 204 14.97 -9.07 -13.10
N THR A 205 16.07 -8.37 -12.87
CA THR A 205 16.35 -7.68 -11.60
C THR A 205 15.37 -6.54 -11.37
N LYS A 206 15.08 -5.75 -12.41
CA LYS A 206 14.11 -4.65 -12.36
C LYS A 206 12.69 -5.15 -12.06
N ILE A 207 12.25 -6.24 -12.69
CA ILE A 207 10.95 -6.86 -12.39
C ILE A 207 10.87 -7.31 -10.94
N TRP A 208 11.91 -7.99 -10.45
CA TRP A 208 11.91 -8.48 -9.07
C TRP A 208 11.82 -7.33 -8.06
N MET A 209 12.63 -6.28 -8.26
CA MET A 209 12.62 -5.10 -7.39
C MET A 209 11.33 -4.30 -7.49
N ALA A 210 10.73 -4.21 -8.68
CA ALA A 210 9.43 -3.58 -8.87
C ALA A 210 8.34 -4.34 -8.10
N GLY A 211 8.31 -5.69 -8.21
CA GLY A 211 7.36 -6.52 -7.47
C GLY A 211 7.52 -6.40 -5.95
N ALA A 212 8.76 -6.38 -5.45
CA ALA A 212 9.03 -6.14 -4.04
C ALA A 212 8.53 -4.76 -3.59
N TYR A 213 8.76 -3.72 -4.39
CA TYR A 213 8.27 -2.38 -4.10
C TYR A 213 6.74 -2.28 -4.14
N THR A 214 6.06 -2.96 -5.08
CA THR A 214 4.60 -3.01 -5.13
C THR A 214 4.00 -3.62 -3.86
N VAL A 215 4.57 -4.73 -3.36
CA VAL A 215 4.10 -5.32 -2.10
C VAL A 215 4.39 -4.41 -0.90
N GLN A 216 5.51 -3.69 -0.94
CA GLN A 216 5.85 -2.71 0.07
C GLN A 216 4.83 -1.55 0.13
N THR A 217 4.45 -0.97 -1.02
CA THR A 217 3.47 0.13 -1.07
C THR A 217 2.08 -0.32 -0.62
N ASN A 218 1.76 -1.61 -0.78
CA ASN A 218 0.51 -2.23 -0.36
C ASN A 218 0.47 -2.63 1.13
N THR A 219 1.53 -2.38 1.90
CA THR A 219 1.51 -2.57 3.36
C THR A 219 1.15 -1.27 4.06
N VAL A 220 -0.08 -1.17 4.56
CA VAL A 220 -0.67 0.12 4.99
C VAL A 220 -1.03 0.15 6.48
N PRO A 221 -1.22 1.34 7.07
CA PRO A 221 -1.77 1.47 8.42
C PRO A 221 -3.24 1.04 8.44
N VAL A 222 -3.67 0.37 9.52
CA VAL A 222 -5.01 -0.23 9.61
C VAL A 222 -6.16 0.78 9.50
N ASN A 223 -5.95 2.05 9.85
CA ASN A 223 -6.99 3.10 9.80
C ASN A 223 -6.92 3.95 8.53
N THR A 224 -6.48 3.35 7.43
CA THR A 224 -6.32 4.06 6.14
C THR A 224 -7.06 3.37 5.00
N GLY A 225 -8.09 2.58 5.32
CA GLY A 225 -8.91 1.92 4.31
C GLY A 225 -9.82 2.90 3.57
N ARG A 226 -10.16 2.55 2.34
CA ARG A 226 -11.14 3.29 1.54
C ARG A 226 -12.53 3.17 2.14
N GLN A 227 -13.21 4.29 2.37
CA GLN A 227 -14.56 4.29 2.96
C GLN A 227 -15.56 3.48 2.13
N VAL A 228 -16.42 2.74 2.85
CA VAL A 228 -17.57 2.00 2.30
C VAL A 228 -18.76 2.22 3.26
N PRO A 229 -19.91 2.77 2.81
CA PRO A 229 -20.21 3.28 1.47
C PRO A 229 -19.23 4.34 0.97
N PHE A 230 -19.06 4.41 -0.35
CA PHE A 230 -18.13 5.37 -0.97
C PHE A 230 -18.57 6.81 -0.75
N GLU A 231 -17.61 7.72 -0.64
CA GLU A 231 -17.88 9.16 -0.68
C GLU A 231 -18.56 9.54 -2.02
N PRO A 232 -19.39 10.60 -2.04
CA PRO A 232 -19.99 11.09 -3.28
C PRO A 232 -18.94 11.45 -4.34
N ALA A 233 -19.33 11.39 -5.62
CA ALA A 233 -18.48 11.84 -6.72
C ALA A 233 -17.95 13.27 -6.48
N GLY A 234 -16.66 13.46 -6.74
CA GLY A 234 -15.88 14.66 -6.38
C GLY A 234 -15.16 14.56 -5.03
N HIS A 235 -15.32 13.45 -4.31
CA HIS A 235 -14.73 13.22 -3.00
C HIS A 235 -14.18 11.80 -2.83
N TRP A 236 -13.23 11.65 -1.90
CA TRP A 236 -12.75 10.37 -1.41
C TRP A 236 -12.40 10.47 0.07
N ALA A 237 -12.42 9.33 0.76
CA ALA A 237 -11.96 9.23 2.13
C ALA A 237 -11.28 7.87 2.34
N ASN A 238 -10.04 7.92 2.82
CA ASN A 238 -9.17 6.79 3.13
C ASN A 238 -8.86 6.76 4.64
N ASN A 239 -9.91 6.71 5.48
CA ASN A 239 -9.85 6.66 6.94
C ASN A 239 -10.71 5.54 7.55
N ALA A 240 -11.12 4.56 6.76
CA ALA A 240 -11.82 3.39 7.26
C ALA A 240 -10.87 2.42 7.96
N THR A 241 -11.43 1.57 8.83
CA THR A 241 -10.67 0.54 9.55
C THR A 241 -10.63 -0.76 8.73
N LEU A 242 -9.43 -1.17 8.35
CA LEU A 242 -9.12 -2.32 7.47
C LEU A 242 -9.15 -3.68 8.17
N GLY A 243 -9.08 -3.68 9.50
CA GLY A 243 -8.98 -4.92 10.26
C GLY A 243 -8.75 -4.71 11.74
N ILE A 244 -8.49 -5.82 12.43
CA ILE A 244 -8.37 -5.85 13.89
C ILE A 244 -6.97 -5.51 14.40
N ALA A 245 -5.99 -5.40 13.50
CA ALA A 245 -4.60 -5.09 13.80
C ALA A 245 -3.90 -4.44 12.59
N GLY A 246 -2.87 -3.65 12.86
CA GLY A 246 -1.99 -3.03 11.85
C GLY A 246 -0.51 -3.35 12.11
N PRO A 247 0.39 -3.19 11.12
CA PRO A 247 0.12 -2.92 9.69
C PRO A 247 -0.68 -4.04 9.03
N ILE A 248 -1.22 -3.79 7.83
CA ILE A 248 -2.03 -4.76 7.10
C ILE A 248 -1.74 -4.68 5.60
N ILE A 249 -1.69 -5.84 4.93
CA ILE A 249 -1.50 -5.91 3.48
C ILE A 249 -2.84 -5.76 2.76
N VAL A 250 -2.86 -4.96 1.69
CA VAL A 250 -4.04 -4.75 0.83
C VAL A 250 -3.76 -5.11 -0.63
N ASP A 251 -4.80 -5.21 -1.43
CA ASP A 251 -4.75 -5.45 -2.88
C ASP A 251 -4.00 -4.36 -3.65
N GLY A 252 -4.26 -3.10 -3.31
CA GLY A 252 -3.69 -1.96 -4.02
C GLY A 252 -3.56 -0.73 -3.14
N ALA A 253 -2.43 -0.05 -3.24
CA ALA A 253 -2.12 1.16 -2.49
C ALA A 253 -3.10 2.28 -2.83
N LYS A 254 -3.42 2.55 -4.10
CA LYS A 254 -4.44 3.55 -4.44
C LYS A 254 -5.86 3.07 -4.15
N ARG A 255 -6.23 1.90 -4.69
CA ARG A 255 -7.57 1.31 -4.69
C ARG A 255 -7.45 -0.21 -4.88
N ASP A 256 -8.27 -1.06 -4.26
CA ASP A 256 -9.41 -0.77 -3.38
C ASP A 256 -9.06 -0.53 -1.92
N ARG A 257 -7.80 -0.69 -1.55
CA ARG A 257 -7.28 -0.60 -0.17
C ARG A 257 -8.08 -1.51 0.75
N ALA A 258 -8.15 -2.79 0.45
CA ALA A 258 -8.79 -3.79 1.29
C ALA A 258 -8.01 -5.10 1.30
N VAL A 259 -8.24 -5.93 2.31
CA VAL A 259 -7.71 -7.29 2.31
C VAL A 259 -8.49 -8.11 1.29
N TRP A 260 -7.81 -8.54 0.23
CA TRP A 260 -8.33 -9.53 -0.70
C TRP A 260 -7.46 -10.79 -0.61
N PRO A 261 -7.98 -11.91 -0.04
CA PRO A 261 -7.20 -13.13 0.15
C PRO A 261 -6.54 -13.70 -1.10
N GLY A 262 -7.16 -13.57 -2.27
CA GLY A 262 -6.60 -14.00 -3.55
C GLY A 262 -5.32 -13.23 -3.88
N ASP A 263 -5.38 -11.91 -3.85
CA ASP A 263 -4.26 -10.98 -4.06
C ASP A 263 -3.17 -11.21 -3.03
N MET A 264 -3.54 -11.32 -1.76
CA MET A 264 -2.62 -11.65 -0.67
C MET A 264 -1.91 -12.98 -0.92
N GLY A 265 -2.62 -14.01 -1.41
CA GLY A 265 -2.03 -15.31 -1.74
C GLY A 265 -0.88 -15.23 -2.74
N ILE A 266 -0.93 -14.25 -3.65
CA ILE A 266 0.13 -13.96 -4.64
C ILE A 266 1.21 -13.03 -4.07
N ALA A 267 0.83 -12.05 -3.24
CA ALA A 267 1.75 -11.08 -2.67
C ALA A 267 2.66 -11.66 -1.57
N VAL A 268 2.17 -12.61 -0.78
CA VAL A 268 2.89 -13.15 0.39
C VAL A 268 4.22 -13.83 0.05
N PRO A 269 4.32 -14.68 -0.99
CA PRO A 269 5.62 -15.20 -1.42
C PRO A 269 6.62 -14.08 -1.77
N THR A 270 6.18 -13.02 -2.45
CA THR A 270 7.01 -11.85 -2.76
C THR A 270 7.44 -11.13 -1.48
N GLN A 271 6.53 -10.90 -0.53
CA GLN A 271 6.85 -10.29 0.76
C GLN A 271 7.89 -11.12 1.52
N PHE A 272 7.71 -12.43 1.57
CA PHE A 272 8.63 -13.36 2.24
C PHE A 272 10.05 -13.28 1.67
N VAL A 273 10.20 -13.35 0.34
CA VAL A 273 11.53 -13.37 -0.29
C VAL A 273 12.20 -12.00 -0.42
N SER A 274 11.49 -10.89 -0.18
CA SER A 274 12.02 -9.53 -0.33
C SER A 274 12.24 -8.82 0.99
N THR A 275 11.18 -8.56 1.75
CA THR A 275 11.26 -7.87 3.05
C THR A 275 11.28 -8.85 4.22
N ASN A 276 10.77 -10.07 4.02
CA ASN A 276 10.48 -11.04 5.07
C ASN A 276 9.59 -10.46 6.20
N ASP A 277 8.78 -9.46 5.87
CA ASP A 277 7.88 -8.80 6.81
C ASP A 277 6.52 -9.49 6.80
N LEU A 278 6.32 -10.54 7.60
CA LEU A 278 5.06 -11.30 7.59
C LEU A 278 3.98 -10.78 8.55
N ILE A 279 4.26 -9.69 9.28
CA ILE A 279 3.30 -9.07 10.22
C ILE A 279 2.02 -8.60 9.51
N PRO A 280 2.08 -7.87 8.38
CA PRO A 280 0.87 -7.42 7.67
C PRO A 280 -0.01 -8.57 7.18
N THR A 281 0.61 -9.67 6.75
CA THR A 281 -0.08 -10.90 6.31
C THR A 281 -0.80 -11.58 7.45
N ARG A 282 -0.12 -11.75 8.60
CA ARG A 282 -0.76 -12.31 9.81
C ARG A 282 -1.99 -11.48 10.19
N ASN A 283 -1.86 -10.15 10.19
CA ASN A 283 -2.93 -9.25 10.59
C ASN A 283 -4.11 -9.28 9.60
N ALA A 284 -3.83 -9.39 8.30
CA ALA A 284 -4.85 -9.59 7.27
C ALA A 284 -5.61 -10.91 7.47
N LEU A 285 -4.90 -12.02 7.64
CA LEU A 285 -5.51 -13.33 7.90
C LEU A 285 -6.31 -13.36 9.20
N ALA A 286 -5.76 -12.79 10.28
CA ALA A 286 -6.45 -12.68 11.56
C ALA A 286 -7.76 -11.89 11.43
N THR A 287 -7.77 -10.85 10.59
CA THR A 287 -8.98 -10.08 10.26
C THR A 287 -10.01 -10.93 9.49
N MET A 288 -9.58 -11.78 8.56
CA MET A 288 -10.50 -12.68 7.86
C MET A 288 -11.13 -13.69 8.82
N PHE A 289 -10.32 -14.30 9.71
CA PHE A 289 -10.84 -15.26 10.70
C PHE A 289 -11.68 -14.61 11.79
N SER A 290 -11.45 -13.35 12.16
CA SER A 290 -12.31 -12.66 13.13
C SER A 290 -13.70 -12.36 12.57
N ASN A 291 -13.84 -12.33 11.25
CA ASN A 291 -15.08 -12.08 10.54
C ASN A 291 -15.72 -13.36 9.95
N ILE A 292 -15.19 -14.54 10.30
CA ILE A 292 -15.81 -15.82 9.91
C ILE A 292 -17.25 -15.90 10.44
N ASN A 293 -18.17 -16.44 9.64
CA ASN A 293 -19.50 -16.75 10.12
C ASN A 293 -19.42 -17.87 11.19
N PRO A 294 -19.76 -17.59 12.46
CA PRO A 294 -19.52 -18.54 13.55
C PRO A 294 -20.47 -19.73 13.49
N THR A 295 -21.55 -19.68 12.71
CA THR A 295 -22.49 -20.79 12.53
C THR A 295 -22.05 -21.69 11.39
N THR A 296 -21.80 -21.11 10.21
CA THR A 296 -21.55 -21.88 8.98
C THR A 296 -20.08 -22.18 8.72
N GLY A 297 -19.16 -21.36 9.23
CA GLY A 297 -17.74 -21.43 8.88
C GLY A 297 -17.37 -20.65 7.62
N ALA A 298 -18.31 -19.96 6.98
CA ALA A 298 -18.03 -19.15 5.79
C ALA A 298 -17.07 -18.00 6.15
N LEU A 299 -15.96 -17.89 5.43
CA LEU A 299 -15.06 -16.75 5.51
C LEU A 299 -15.55 -15.64 4.56
N PRO A 300 -15.28 -14.37 4.89
CA PRO A 300 -15.58 -13.28 3.97
C PRO A 300 -14.70 -13.37 2.72
N GLU A 301 -15.21 -12.83 1.62
CA GLU A 301 -14.49 -12.68 0.36
C GLU A 301 -13.42 -11.60 0.44
N SER A 302 -13.73 -10.47 1.09
CA SER A 302 -12.78 -9.39 1.33
C SER A 302 -12.89 -8.89 2.76
N GLY A 303 -11.81 -8.31 3.26
CA GLY A 303 -11.77 -7.68 4.58
C GLY A 303 -12.60 -6.40 4.64
N PRO A 304 -12.81 -5.86 5.84
CA PRO A 304 -13.44 -4.56 6.00
C PRO A 304 -12.59 -3.44 5.35
N PRO A 305 -13.22 -2.32 4.99
CA PRO A 305 -14.65 -2.03 5.14
C PRO A 305 -15.53 -2.61 4.02
N LEU A 306 -14.96 -3.22 2.98
CA LEU A 306 -15.74 -3.85 1.89
C LEU A 306 -16.57 -5.03 2.40
N SER A 307 -15.96 -5.92 3.20
CA SER A 307 -16.62 -7.04 3.86
C SER A 307 -17.51 -7.88 2.93
N GLN A 308 -17.08 -8.10 1.69
CA GLN A 308 -17.86 -8.88 0.72
C GLN A 308 -17.96 -10.34 1.16
N LEU A 309 -19.01 -11.03 0.73
CA LEU A 309 -19.34 -12.40 1.15
C LEU A 309 -19.70 -13.24 -0.07
N GLY A 310 -19.51 -14.56 0.05
CA GLY A 310 -20.12 -15.52 -0.87
C GLY A 310 -19.20 -16.07 -1.96
N SER A 311 -17.90 -15.76 -1.91
CA SER A 311 -16.91 -16.29 -2.85
C SER A 311 -16.15 -17.48 -2.28
N ASP A 312 -16.35 -18.65 -2.91
CA ASP A 312 -15.65 -19.88 -2.52
C ASP A 312 -14.17 -19.85 -2.89
N THR A 313 -13.83 -19.15 -3.97
CA THR A 313 -12.44 -18.94 -4.38
C THR A 313 -11.66 -18.15 -3.34
N TYR A 314 -12.19 -17.01 -2.88
CA TYR A 314 -11.52 -16.20 -1.86
C TYR A 314 -11.53 -16.85 -0.46
N HIS A 315 -12.57 -17.64 -0.16
CA HIS A 315 -12.57 -18.52 1.01
C HIS A 315 -11.38 -19.49 0.97
N CYS A 316 -11.19 -20.21 -0.14
CA CYS A 316 -10.03 -21.10 -0.34
C CYS A 316 -8.70 -20.35 -0.23
N TRP A 317 -8.60 -19.16 -0.82
CA TRP A 317 -7.38 -18.35 -0.73
C TRP A 317 -7.04 -17.90 0.69
N THR A 318 -8.03 -17.69 1.57
CA THR A 318 -7.75 -17.44 2.99
C THR A 318 -7.10 -18.66 3.64
N LEU A 319 -7.56 -19.87 3.33
CA LEU A 319 -6.97 -21.11 3.84
C LEU A 319 -5.55 -21.34 3.29
N ILE A 320 -5.35 -21.16 1.98
CA ILE A 320 -4.04 -21.27 1.32
C ILE A 320 -3.08 -20.21 1.87
N GLY A 321 -3.54 -18.97 2.05
CA GLY A 321 -2.76 -17.88 2.65
C GLY A 321 -2.33 -18.20 4.07
N THR A 322 -3.20 -18.84 4.86
CA THR A 322 -2.87 -19.31 6.22
C THR A 322 -1.77 -20.37 6.19
N HIS A 323 -1.88 -21.34 5.29
CA HIS A 323 -0.85 -22.37 5.09
C HIS A 323 0.49 -21.73 4.70
N ASN A 324 0.49 -20.82 3.72
CA ASN A 324 1.70 -20.13 3.27
C ASN A 324 2.33 -19.29 4.38
N TYR A 325 1.51 -18.55 5.14
CA TYR A 325 1.99 -17.81 6.30
C TYR A 325 2.70 -18.73 7.30
N TYR A 326 2.08 -19.86 7.67
CA TYR A 326 2.71 -20.81 8.58
C TYR A 326 3.98 -21.42 7.99
N LEU A 327 3.97 -21.80 6.71
CA LEU A 327 5.13 -22.34 6.01
C LEU A 327 6.34 -21.39 6.07
N TYR A 328 6.09 -20.08 5.94
CA TYR A 328 7.15 -19.06 5.91
C TYR A 328 7.55 -18.56 7.30
N SER A 329 6.63 -18.48 8.25
CA SER A 329 6.87 -17.91 9.59
C SER A 329 7.20 -18.95 10.66
N GLY A 330 6.68 -20.17 10.53
CA GLY A 330 6.66 -21.17 11.61
C GLY A 330 5.83 -20.78 12.83
N ASP A 331 4.94 -19.78 12.72
CA ASP A 331 4.14 -19.23 13.83
C ASP A 331 3.01 -20.20 14.25
N LEU A 332 3.41 -21.28 14.92
CA LEU A 332 2.50 -22.30 15.43
C LEU A 332 1.60 -21.75 16.54
N GLU A 333 2.09 -20.78 17.32
CA GLU A 333 1.33 -20.17 18.41
C GLU A 333 0.08 -19.49 17.87
N TRP A 334 0.21 -18.64 16.84
CA TRP A 334 -0.95 -18.02 16.22
C TRP A 334 -1.87 -19.06 15.55
N ILE A 335 -1.32 -20.05 14.83
CA ILE A 335 -2.13 -21.10 14.18
C ILE A 335 -3.00 -21.84 15.21
N GLN A 336 -2.48 -22.13 16.40
CA GLN A 336 -3.27 -22.76 17.47
C GLN A 336 -4.47 -21.89 17.89
N THR A 337 -4.34 -20.56 17.87
CA THR A 337 -5.46 -19.65 18.24
C THR A 337 -6.60 -19.66 17.22
N ILE A 338 -6.32 -19.91 15.94
CA ILE A 338 -7.31 -19.91 14.86
C ILE A 338 -7.73 -21.31 14.39
N TRP A 339 -7.13 -22.38 14.92
CA TRP A 339 -7.31 -23.74 14.40
C TRP A 339 -8.78 -24.20 14.34
N THR A 340 -9.57 -23.87 15.36
CA THR A 340 -11.01 -24.15 15.37
C THR A 340 -11.74 -23.43 14.23
N ASN A 341 -11.40 -22.17 13.94
CA ASN A 341 -12.00 -21.43 12.82
C ASN A 341 -11.51 -21.97 11.48
N TYR A 342 -10.22 -22.30 11.36
CA TYR A 342 -9.62 -22.89 10.15
C TYR A 342 -10.32 -24.19 9.77
N THR A 343 -10.42 -25.15 10.70
CA THR A 343 -11.08 -26.44 10.48
C THR A 343 -12.57 -26.29 10.17
N LYS A 344 -13.24 -25.32 10.79
CA LYS A 344 -14.64 -25.00 10.47
C LYS A 344 -14.78 -24.43 9.04
N ALA A 345 -13.85 -23.58 8.62
CA ALA A 345 -13.81 -23.05 7.26
C ALA A 345 -13.51 -24.15 6.22
N VAL A 346 -12.70 -25.16 6.55
CA VAL A 346 -12.53 -26.35 5.70
C VAL A 346 -13.85 -27.13 5.60
N ALA A 347 -14.51 -27.40 6.73
CA ALA A 347 -15.79 -28.12 6.76
C ALA A 347 -16.90 -27.40 5.96
N PHE A 348 -16.88 -26.06 5.94
CA PHE A 348 -17.78 -25.27 5.09
C PHE A 348 -17.62 -25.60 3.60
N LEU A 349 -16.40 -25.76 3.11
CA LEU A 349 -16.13 -26.15 1.72
C LEU A 349 -16.50 -27.62 1.49
N GLU A 350 -16.13 -28.52 2.40
CA GLU A 350 -16.47 -29.95 2.28
C GLU A 350 -17.97 -30.18 2.14
N ALA A 351 -18.80 -29.41 2.85
CA ALA A 351 -20.26 -29.47 2.76
C ALA A 351 -20.84 -29.07 1.38
N LYS A 352 -20.03 -28.48 0.49
CA LYS A 352 -20.42 -28.10 -0.87
C LYS A 352 -19.98 -29.10 -1.94
N VAL A 353 -19.25 -30.14 -1.57
CA VAL A 353 -18.86 -31.22 -2.49
C VAL A 353 -20.09 -32.08 -2.77
N ASP A 354 -20.44 -32.28 -4.04
CA ASP A 354 -21.45 -33.26 -4.41
C ASP A 354 -20.86 -34.68 -4.26
N PRO A 355 -21.38 -35.51 -3.35
CA PRO A 355 -20.83 -36.84 -3.10
C PRO A 355 -21.00 -37.80 -4.29
N LYS A 356 -21.83 -37.46 -5.29
CA LYS A 356 -22.03 -38.28 -6.50
C LYS A 356 -21.12 -37.86 -7.65
N ALA A 357 -20.75 -36.59 -7.70
CA ALA A 357 -20.01 -36.00 -8.81
C ALA A 357 -18.52 -35.78 -8.47
N MET A 358 -18.14 -35.84 -7.19
CA MET A 358 -16.81 -35.45 -6.68
C MET A 358 -16.39 -34.04 -7.14
N LEU A 359 -17.39 -33.22 -7.47
CA LEU A 359 -17.23 -31.88 -8.01
C LEU A 359 -17.54 -30.88 -6.91
N PHE A 360 -16.60 -29.97 -6.71
CA PHE A 360 -16.77 -28.81 -5.84
C PHE A 360 -17.43 -27.69 -6.66
N PHE A 361 -18.66 -27.31 -6.30
CA PHE A 361 -19.34 -26.19 -6.95
C PHE A 361 -18.75 -24.88 -6.46
N ILE A 362 -17.71 -24.38 -7.16
CA ILE A 362 -17.11 -23.08 -6.87
C ILE A 362 -18.07 -21.99 -7.30
N ARG A 363 -18.51 -21.16 -6.35
CA ARG A 363 -19.05 -19.85 -6.67
C ARG A 363 -17.92 -18.83 -6.70
N SER A 364 -17.67 -18.28 -7.88
CA SER A 364 -16.87 -17.08 -8.11
C SER A 364 -17.79 -16.07 -8.78
N TYR A 365 -18.06 -14.96 -8.09
CA TYR A 365 -18.90 -13.87 -8.59
C TYR A 365 -18.05 -12.79 -9.23
#